data_AF-A0A522DFS3-F1
#
_entry.id   AF-A0A522DFS3-F1
#
_cell.length_a   1.000
_cell.length_b   1.000
_cell.length_c   1.000
_cell.angle_alpha   90.00
_cell.angle_beta   90.00
_cell.angle_gamma   90.00
#
_symmetry.space_group_name_H-M   'P 1'
#
loop_
_entity.id
_entity.type
_entity.pdbx_description
1 polymer ?
#
loop_
_entity_poly.entity_id
_entity_poly.type
_entity_poly.pdbx_seq_one_letter_code
_entity_poly.pdbx_strand_id
1 'polypeptide(L)' 'MKHIELRSELDDDILPAGDVTVDVDYSSINFKDALAIGGRPGISRVEELIPGIDIVGTVTTSEDSDFRVGD' A
#
# COMPACT_ATOMS: atom_id res chain seq x y z
N MET A 1 -12.65 -18.42 -8.89
CA MET A 1 -12.50 -16.95 -9.01
C MET A 1 -12.53 -16.41 -7.59
N LYS A 2 -11.46 -15.74 -7.14
CA LYS A 2 -11.42 -15.19 -5.76
C LYS A 2 -12.48 -14.08 -5.69
N HIS A 3 -13.32 -14.09 -4.66
CA HIS A 3 -14.27 -13.00 -4.43
C HIS A 3 -13.45 -11.76 -4.05
N ILE A 4 -13.63 -10.66 -4.79
CA ILE A 4 -12.98 -9.38 -4.50
C ILE A 4 -14.05 -8.49 -3.90
N GLU A 5 -13.86 -8.10 -2.65
CA GLU A 5 -14.67 -7.09 -1.98
C GLU A 5 -13.85 -5.80 -1.91
N LEU A 6 -14.37 -4.72 -2.46
CA LEU A 6 -13.75 -3.41 -2.35
C LEU A 6 -14.23 -2.73 -1.08
N ARG A 7 -13.28 -2.30 -0.24
CA ARG A 7 -13.55 -1.47 0.93
C ARG A 7 -13.04 -0.06 0.64
N SER A 8 -13.85 0.95 0.94
CA SER A 8 -13.50 2.37 0.78
C SER A 8 -12.99 3.01 2.07
N GLU A 9 -13.18 2.34 3.20
CA GLU A 9 -12.79 2.81 4.53
C GLU A 9 -12.11 1.65 5.26
N LEU A 10 -10.97 1.95 5.86
CA LEU A 10 -10.11 1.02 6.59
C LEU A 10 -9.53 1.78 7.78
N ASP A 11 -9.36 1.11 8.91
CA ASP A 11 -8.64 1.64 10.07
C ASP A 11 -7.13 1.40 9.92
N ASP A 12 -6.31 2.28 10.47
CA ASP A 12 -4.84 2.17 10.40
C ASP A 12 -4.29 0.86 11.01
N ASP A 13 -5.08 0.17 11.85
CA ASP A 13 -4.74 -1.13 12.46
C ASP A 13 -4.49 -2.24 11.42
N ILE A 14 -4.93 -2.06 10.17
CA ILE A 14 -4.68 -3.00 9.08
C ILE A 14 -3.33 -2.79 8.38
N LEU A 15 -2.66 -1.66 8.65
CA LEU A 15 -1.38 -1.36 8.03
C LEU A 15 -0.31 -2.29 8.60
N PRO A 16 0.64 -2.76 7.75
CA PRO A 16 1.75 -3.55 8.24
C PRO A 16 2.65 -2.69 9.15
N ALA A 17 3.34 -3.34 10.09
CA ALA A 17 4.40 -2.68 10.84
C ALA A 17 5.50 -2.18 9.88
N GLY A 18 6.01 -0.98 10.14
CA GLY A 18 7.09 -0.36 9.38
C GLY A 18 7.66 0.86 10.12
N ASP A 19 8.88 1.25 9.75
CA ASP A 19 9.63 2.29 10.45
C ASP A 19 9.21 3.71 10.03
N VAL A 20 8.53 3.86 8.89
CA VAL A 20 8.10 5.15 8.33
C VAL A 20 6.64 5.07 7.90
N THR A 21 5.82 6.02 8.38
CA THR A 21 4.43 6.19 7.93
C THR A 21 4.34 7.40 7.01
N VAL A 22 3.62 7.23 5.90
CA VAL A 22 3.47 8.26 4.86
C VAL A 22 1.99 8.52 4.61
N ASP A 23 1.60 9.79 4.67
CA ASP A 23 0.30 10.25 4.15
C ASP A 23 0.41 10.39 2.63
N VAL A 24 -0.30 9.53 1.90
CA VAL A 24 -0.12 9.33 0.45
C VAL A 24 -0.96 10.33 -0.33
N ASP A 25 -0.31 11.23 -1.08
CA ASP A 25 -0.96 12.19 -1.97
C ASP A 25 -1.23 11.61 -3.36
N TYR A 26 -0.28 10.82 -3.87
CA TYR A 26 -0.33 10.26 -5.22
C TYR A 26 0.19 8.82 -5.28
N SER A 27 -0.33 8.10 -6.26
CA SER A 27 0.15 6.79 -6.66
C SER A 27 0.05 6.67 -8.19
N SER A 28 0.28 5.48 -8.72
CA SER A 28 0.20 5.19 -10.15
C SER A 28 -0.49 3.85 -10.39
N ILE A 29 -0.89 3.60 -11.64
CA ILE A 29 -1.43 2.31 -12.06
C ILE A 29 -0.48 1.69 -13.07
N ASN A 30 0.22 0.65 -12.64
CA ASN A 30 1.09 -0.15 -13.48
C ASN A 30 0.38 -1.41 -13.98
N PHE A 31 0.95 -2.04 -15.00
CA PHE A 31 0.51 -3.35 -15.46
C PHE A 31 0.52 -4.39 -14.33
N LYS A 32 1.49 -4.30 -13.42
CA LYS A 32 1.62 -5.22 -12.29
C LYS A 32 0.46 -5.08 -11.29
N ASP A 33 -0.06 -3.88 -11.09
CA ASP A 33 -1.21 -3.64 -10.21
C ASP A 33 -2.46 -4.32 -10.77
N ALA A 34 -2.69 -4.19 -12.09
CA ALA A 34 -3.79 -4.89 -12.76
C ALA A 34 -3.66 -6.42 -12.64
N LEU A 35 -2.44 -6.96 -12.74
CA LEU A 35 -2.21 -8.40 -12.53
C LEU A 35 -2.48 -8.83 -11.09
N ALA A 36 -2.12 -7.99 -10.11
CA ALA A 36 -2.32 -8.26 -8.69
C ALA A 36 -3.81 -8.25 -8.33
N ILE A 37 -4.52 -7.18 -8.72
CA ILE A 37 -5.98 -7.02 -8.53
C ILE A 37 -6.74 -8.14 -9.25
N GLY A 38 -6.30 -8.51 -10.46
CA GLY A 38 -6.88 -9.62 -11.23
C GLY A 38 -6.61 -11.01 -10.65
N GLY A 39 -5.85 -11.12 -9.55
CA GLY A 39 -5.58 -12.38 -8.86
C GLY A 39 -4.66 -13.33 -9.64
N ARG A 40 -3.76 -12.80 -10.50
CA ARG A 40 -2.82 -13.63 -11.26
C ARG A 40 -1.90 -14.41 -10.29
N PRO A 41 -1.80 -15.75 -10.44
CA PRO A 41 -0.94 -16.55 -9.57
C PRO A 41 0.52 -16.05 -9.57
N GLY A 42 1.10 -15.96 -8.37
CA GLY A 42 2.49 -15.57 -8.16
C GLY A 42 2.77 -14.07 -8.10
N ILE A 43 1.77 -13.20 -8.28
CA ILE A 43 1.94 -11.74 -8.16
C ILE A 43 1.81 -11.27 -6.71
N SER A 44 0.64 -11.45 -6.10
CA SER A 44 0.46 -11.25 -4.65
C SER A 44 0.69 -12.56 -3.92
N ARG A 45 1.30 -12.46 -2.73
CA ARG A 45 1.49 -13.59 -1.80
C ARG A 45 0.74 -13.40 -0.48
N VAL A 46 -0.05 -12.33 -0.39
CA VAL A 46 -0.87 -11.99 0.78
C VAL A 46 -2.36 -12.12 0.45
N GLU A 47 -3.16 -12.44 1.46
CA GLU A 47 -4.60 -12.64 1.32
C GLU A 47 -5.36 -11.30 1.24
N GLU A 48 -5.03 -10.37 2.13
CA GLU A 48 -5.53 -8.98 2.13
C GLU A 48 -4.48 -8.09 1.45
N LEU A 49 -4.84 -7.55 0.28
CA LEU A 49 -3.93 -6.78 -0.56
C LEU A 49 -4.39 -5.33 -0.63
N ILE A 50 -3.53 -4.41 -0.19
CA ILE A 50 -3.58 -3.01 -0.60
C ILE A 50 -2.70 -2.92 -1.87
N PRO A 51 -3.29 -2.76 -3.09
CA PRO A 51 -2.52 -2.71 -4.33
C PRO A 51 -1.86 -1.33 -4.52
N GLY A 52 -0.91 -1.25 -5.46
CA GLY A 52 -0.13 -0.06 -5.75
C GLY A 52 1.34 -0.28 -5.40
N ILE A 53 2.20 -0.31 -6.42
CA ILE A 53 3.65 -0.47 -6.22
C ILE A 53 4.40 0.85 -6.02
N ASP A 54 3.74 1.97 -6.28
CA ASP A 54 4.32 3.32 -6.18
C ASP A 54 3.50 4.17 -5.20
N ILE A 55 4.18 4.99 -4.40
CA ILE A 55 3.57 6.02 -3.57
C ILE A 55 4.40 7.29 -3.61
N VAL A 56 3.74 8.44 -3.47
CA VAL A 56 4.35 9.75 -3.20
C VAL A 56 3.46 10.44 -2.17
N GLY A 57 4.06 11.02 -1.15
CA GLY A 57 3.34 11.61 -0.03
C GLY A 57 4.29 12.26 0.96
N THR A 58 3.75 12.59 2.13
CA THR A 58 4.50 13.25 3.22
C THR A 58 4.69 12.29 4.39
N VAL A 59 5.89 12.22 4.95
CA VAL A 59 6.19 11.43 6.15
C VAL A 59 5.46 12.02 7.36
N THR A 60 4.66 11.21 8.04
CA THR A 60 3.90 11.60 9.24
C THR A 60 4.53 11.09 10.53
N THR A 61 5.18 9.92 10.50
CA THR A 61 5.96 9.36 11.59
C THR A 61 7.19 8.63 11.04
N SER A 62 8.29 8.63 11.80
CA SER A 62 9.51 7.91 11.42
C SER A 62 10.31 7.48 12.65
N GLU A 63 10.73 6.22 12.68
CA GLU A 63 11.76 5.66 13.56
C GLU A 63 13.12 5.55 12.84
N ASP A 64 13.16 5.79 11.53
CA ASP A 64 14.37 5.78 10.70
C ASP A 64 15.02 7.17 10.67
N SER A 65 16.34 7.22 10.88
CA SER A 65 17.10 8.48 10.88
C SER A 65 17.23 9.15 9.51
N ASP A 66 17.00 8.41 8.42
CA ASP A 66 17.12 8.91 7.05
C ASP A 66 15.88 9.71 6.60
N PHE A 67 14.74 9.58 7.31
CA PHE A 67 13.48 10.23 6.98
C PHE A 67 12.92 11.01 8.17
N ARG A 68 12.49 12.26 7.95
CA ARG A 68 11.92 13.14 8.98
C ARG A 68 10.46 13.43 8.69
N VAL A 69 9.70 13.67 9.76
CA VAL A 69 8.32 14.16 9.64
C VAL A 69 8.28 15.44 8.81
N GLY A 70 7.45 15.44 7.76
CA GLY A 70 7.33 16.55 6.81
C GLY A 70 8.21 16.45 5.56
N ASP A 71 9.09 15.45 5.46
CA ASP A 71 9.75 15.07 4.19
C ASP A 71 8.72 14.47 3.22
#